data_AF-A0AAU6A7M6-F1
#
_entry.id   AF-A0AAU6A7M6-F1
#
_cell.length_a   1.000
_cell.length_b   1.000
_cell.length_c   1.000
_cell.angle_alpha   90.00
_cell.angle_beta   90.00
_cell.angle_gamma   90.00
#
_symmetry.space_group_name_H-M   'P 1'
#
loop_
_entity.id
_entity.type
_entity.pdbx_description
1 polymer ?
#
loop_
_entity_poly.entity_id
_entity_poly.type
_entity_poly.pdbx_seq_one_letter_code
_entity_poly.pdbx_strand_id
1 'polypeptide(L)'
;MSLTLVAVIAASNLLALGTLVHELVSAEVKDGQALLVASLQIWLTNVIVFGLAYWELDRGGPVSRTQVPREELPLADFRFSQDENDDAVQEVSDGSSKTSDWVPTLMDYLYVSVTNSTAFSPTDTMPLSSRAKFLMSVESVAALLTSLLVIARAVSILH
;
A
#
# COMPACT_ATOMS: atom_id res chain seq x y z
N MET A 1 -18.02 0.46 9.42
CA MET A 1 -17.60 0.05 8.06
C MET A 1 -16.07 0.03 7.94
N SER A 2 -15.34 1.13 8.17
CA SER A 2 -13.87 1.12 7.99
C SER A 2 -13.10 0.15 8.92
N LEU A 3 -13.52 -0.01 10.18
CA LEU A 3 -12.85 -0.94 11.10
C LEU A 3 -13.03 -2.42 10.69
N THR A 4 -14.21 -2.76 10.17
CA THR A 4 -14.51 -4.10 9.65
C THR A 4 -13.71 -4.39 8.39
N LEU A 5 -13.59 -3.41 7.49
CA LEU A 5 -12.78 -3.52 6.29
C LEU A 5 -11.29 -3.71 6.64
N VAL A 6 -10.76 -2.89 7.57
CA VAL A 6 -9.39 -3.02 8.08
C VAL A 6 -9.15 -4.40 8.70
N ALA A 7 -10.09 -4.89 9.51
CA ALA A 7 -9.98 -6.20 10.14
C ALA A 7 -10.03 -7.35 9.11
N VAL A 8 -10.89 -7.25 8.10
CA VAL A 8 -10.99 -8.23 7.01
C VAL A 8 -9.73 -8.23 6.15
N ILE A 9 -9.18 -7.05 5.84
CA ILE A 9 -7.94 -6.93 5.05
C ILE A 9 -6.76 -7.45 5.86
N ALA A 10 -6.63 -7.08 7.13
CA ALA A 10 -5.60 -7.61 8.01
C ALA A 10 -5.70 -9.13 8.17
N ALA A 11 -6.91 -9.67 8.37
CA ALA A 11 -7.13 -11.11 8.47
C ALA A 11 -6.83 -11.84 7.15
N SER A 12 -7.27 -11.28 6.01
CA SER A 12 -7.00 -11.85 4.69
C SER A 12 -5.50 -11.83 4.37
N ASN A 13 -4.80 -10.78 4.77
CA ASN A 13 -3.36 -10.67 4.57
C ASN A 13 -2.57 -11.62 5.48
N LEU A 14 -2.96 -11.76 6.75
CA LEU A 14 -2.37 -12.75 7.66
C LEU A 14 -2.63 -14.18 7.20
N LEU A 15 -3.82 -14.46 6.66
CA LEU A 15 -4.15 -15.75 6.06
C LEU A 15 -3.32 -15.99 4.79
N ALA A 16 -3.26 -15.01 3.89
CA ALA A 16 -2.45 -15.09 2.68
C ALA A 16 -0.98 -15.34 3.03
N LEU A 17 -0.39 -14.54 3.93
CA LEU A 17 0.97 -14.71 4.44
C LEU A 17 1.17 -16.08 5.10
N GLY A 18 0.20 -16.56 5.88
CA GLY A 18 0.25 -17.87 6.53
C GLY A 18 0.24 -19.03 5.53
N THR A 19 -0.66 -19.00 4.56
CA THR A 19 -0.70 -19.96 3.44
C THR A 19 0.59 -19.89 2.64
N LEU A 20 1.12 -18.68 2.45
CA LEU A 20 2.36 -18.45 1.73
C LEU A 20 3.57 -19.06 2.39
N VAL A 21 3.72 -18.80 3.69
CA VAL A 21 4.79 -19.36 4.52
C VAL A 21 4.66 -20.87 4.51
N HIS A 22 3.43 -21.39 4.60
CA HIS A 22 3.18 -22.82 4.55
C HIS A 22 3.60 -23.43 3.20
N GLU A 23 3.22 -22.83 2.08
CA GLU A 23 3.62 -23.30 0.74
C GLU A 23 5.13 -23.18 0.51
N LEU A 24 5.74 -22.08 0.92
CA LEU A 24 7.19 -21.88 0.80
C LEU A 24 7.99 -22.81 1.71
N VAL A 25 7.42 -23.21 2.85
CA VAL A 25 8.04 -24.15 3.81
C VAL A 25 7.83 -25.61 3.39
N SER A 26 6.65 -25.94 2.87
CA SER A 26 6.24 -27.32 2.52
C SER A 26 6.65 -27.75 1.11
N ALA A 27 6.81 -26.81 0.17
CA ALA A 27 7.32 -27.13 -1.14
C ALA A 27 8.83 -27.42 -1.08
N GLU A 28 9.24 -28.62 -1.51
CA GLU A 28 10.63 -28.97 -1.82
C GLU A 28 11.09 -28.18 -3.07
N VAL A 29 11.16 -26.84 -2.98
CA VAL A 29 11.59 -26.00 -4.09
C VAL A 29 13.12 -26.09 -4.21
N LYS A 30 13.58 -26.99 -5.08
CA LYS A 30 15.00 -27.11 -5.47
C LYS A 30 15.42 -26.06 -6.51
N ASP A 31 14.47 -25.27 -7.01
CA ASP A 31 14.68 -24.27 -8.07
C ASP A 31 14.53 -22.83 -7.54
N GLY A 32 15.66 -22.12 -7.42
CA GLY A 32 15.69 -20.73 -6.98
C GLY A 32 14.94 -19.77 -7.90
N GLN A 33 14.81 -20.07 -9.20
CA GLN A 33 14.08 -19.21 -10.12
C GLN A 33 12.57 -19.24 -9.85
N ALA A 34 12.02 -20.44 -9.60
CA ALA A 34 10.62 -20.60 -9.22
C ALA A 34 10.29 -19.86 -7.91
N LEU A 35 11.21 -19.91 -6.93
CA LEU A 35 11.09 -19.17 -5.67
C LEU A 35 10.99 -17.65 -5.91
N LEU A 36 11.86 -17.09 -6.74
CA LEU A 36 11.86 -15.65 -7.03
C LEU A 36 10.58 -15.19 -7.74
N VAL A 37 10.10 -15.97 -8.71
CA VAL A 37 8.84 -15.67 -9.42
C VAL A 37 7.65 -15.70 -8.46
N ALA A 38 7.55 -16.73 -7.63
CA ALA A 38 6.50 -16.80 -6.61
C ALA A 38 6.58 -15.58 -5.67
N SER A 39 7.77 -15.28 -5.15
CA SER A 39 8.01 -14.13 -4.26
C SER A 39 7.54 -12.81 -4.88
N LEU A 40 7.82 -12.60 -6.17
CA LEU A 40 7.40 -11.40 -6.89
C LEU A 40 5.86 -11.34 -7.04
N GLN A 41 5.21 -12.46 -7.36
CA GLN A 41 3.75 -12.54 -7.47
C GLN A 41 3.07 -12.18 -6.15
N ILE A 42 3.66 -12.64 -5.05
CA ILE A 42 3.17 -12.40 -3.69
C ILE A 42 3.29 -10.93 -3.35
N TRP A 43 4.49 -10.36 -3.56
CA TRP A 43 4.74 -8.95 -3.31
C TRP A 43 3.78 -8.08 -4.13
N LEU A 44 3.60 -8.39 -5.42
CA LEU A 44 2.67 -7.67 -6.30
C LEU A 44 1.21 -7.77 -5.81
N THR A 45 0.78 -8.96 -5.36
CA THR A 45 -0.57 -9.15 -4.81
C THR A 45 -0.76 -8.32 -3.54
N ASN A 46 0.25 -8.30 -2.66
CA ASN A 46 0.21 -7.49 -1.45
C ASN A 46 0.06 -6.00 -1.77
N VAL A 47 0.82 -5.52 -2.75
CA VAL A 47 0.74 -4.13 -3.24
C VAL A 47 -0.66 -3.79 -3.77
N ILE A 48 -1.25 -4.68 -4.57
CA ILE A 48 -2.59 -4.43 -5.13
C ILE A 48 -3.65 -4.40 -4.00
N VAL A 49 -3.59 -5.35 -3.07
CA VAL A 49 -4.55 -5.45 -1.97
C VAL A 49 -4.47 -4.21 -1.06
N PHE A 50 -3.27 -3.78 -0.68
CA PHE A 50 -3.11 -2.60 0.16
C PHE A 50 -3.35 -1.28 -0.58
N GLY A 51 -2.95 -1.15 -1.84
CA GLY A 51 -3.30 0.00 -2.67
C GLY A 51 -4.82 0.18 -2.79
N LEU A 52 -5.57 -0.90 -3.01
CA LEU A 52 -7.03 -0.87 -2.98
C LEU A 52 -7.58 -0.55 -1.58
N ALA A 53 -6.97 -1.10 -0.52
CA ALA A 53 -7.35 -0.81 0.86
C ALA A 53 -7.23 0.69 1.18
N TYR A 54 -6.13 1.32 0.77
CA TYR A 54 -5.89 2.75 0.96
C TYR A 54 -6.87 3.60 0.14
N TRP A 55 -7.11 3.20 -1.12
CA TRP A 55 -8.10 3.85 -1.98
C TRP A 55 -9.51 3.81 -1.37
N GLU A 56 -9.95 2.67 -0.86
CA GLU A 56 -11.27 2.55 -0.23
C GLU A 56 -11.36 3.26 1.12
N LEU A 57 -10.27 3.35 1.86
CA LEU A 57 -10.24 4.02 3.16
C LEU A 57 -10.33 5.54 3.02
N ASP A 58 -9.50 6.12 2.15
CA ASP A 58 -9.20 7.54 2.15
C ASP A 58 -10.37 8.42 1.67
N ARG A 59 -10.58 9.54 2.37
CA ARG A 59 -11.63 10.55 2.09
C ARG A 59 -13.02 9.92 1.92
N GLY A 60 -13.30 8.84 2.65
CA GLY A 60 -14.58 8.13 2.60
C GLY A 60 -14.79 7.29 1.34
N GLY A 61 -13.73 6.94 0.62
CA GLY A 61 -13.75 6.01 -0.51
C GLY A 61 -13.98 6.68 -1.88
N PRO A 62 -13.95 5.87 -2.96
CA PRO A 62 -13.93 6.37 -4.34
C PRO A 62 -15.23 7.05 -4.77
N VAL A 63 -16.36 6.61 -4.25
CA VAL A 63 -17.67 7.23 -4.54
C VAL A 63 -17.71 8.64 -3.97
N SER A 64 -17.29 8.81 -2.71
CA SER A 64 -17.23 10.13 -2.07
C SER A 64 -16.33 11.08 -2.85
N ARG A 65 -15.15 10.63 -3.27
CA ARG A 65 -14.18 11.43 -4.06
C ARG A 65 -14.67 11.87 -5.44
N THR A 66 -15.71 11.26 -6.00
CA THR A 66 -16.23 11.58 -7.34
C THR A 66 -17.60 12.25 -7.33
N GLN A 67 -18.40 12.05 -6.29
CA GLN A 67 -19.79 12.51 -6.26
C GLN A 67 -20.07 13.60 -5.23
N VAL A 68 -19.18 13.80 -4.26
CA VAL A 68 -19.37 14.79 -3.20
C VAL A 68 -18.58 16.06 -3.55
N PRO A 69 -19.19 17.26 -3.39
CA PRO A 69 -18.46 18.52 -3.53
C PRO A 69 -17.26 18.56 -2.58
N ARG A 70 -16.17 19.19 -2.99
CA ARG A 70 -14.92 19.19 -2.22
C ARG A 70 -15.05 19.71 -0.79
N GLU A 71 -15.91 20.69 -0.58
CA GLU A 71 -16.20 21.30 0.72
C GLU A 71 -16.86 20.33 1.70
N GLU A 72 -17.50 19.28 1.18
CA GLU A 72 -18.21 18.24 1.94
C GLU A 72 -17.41 16.93 2.03
N LEU A 73 -16.20 16.87 1.44
CA LEU A 73 -15.39 15.66 1.50
C LEU A 73 -15.01 15.32 2.96
N PRO A 74 -15.06 14.03 3.33
CA PRO A 74 -14.54 13.58 4.61
C PRO A 74 -13.06 13.94 4.80
N LEU A 75 -12.65 14.04 6.07
CA LEU A 75 -11.25 14.27 6.42
C LEU A 75 -10.33 13.24 5.73
N ALA A 76 -9.21 13.72 5.20
CA ALA A 76 -8.22 12.87 4.54
C ALA A 76 -7.54 11.92 5.54
N ASP A 77 -7.40 10.66 5.16
CA ASP A 77 -6.61 9.66 5.87
C ASP A 77 -5.13 9.69 5.41
N PHE A 78 -4.87 10.16 4.19
CA PHE A 78 -3.53 10.40 3.63
C PHE A 78 -3.36 11.86 3.15
N ARG A 79 -2.17 12.41 3.39
CA ARG A 79 -1.75 13.71 2.86
C ARG A 79 -0.78 13.49 1.71
N PHE A 80 -1.14 13.91 0.50
CA PHE A 80 -0.30 13.83 -0.69
C PHE A 80 0.43 15.15 -0.92
N SER A 81 1.57 15.12 -1.62
CA SER A 81 2.33 16.34 -1.94
C SER A 81 1.50 17.43 -2.64
N GLN A 82 0.55 17.04 -3.50
CA GLN A 82 -0.37 17.95 -4.19
C GLN A 82 -1.26 18.73 -3.21
N ASP A 83 -1.49 18.21 -2.00
CA ASP A 83 -2.24 18.92 -0.95
C ASP A 83 -1.41 20.06 -0.31
N GLU A 84 -0.08 20.07 -0.47
CA GLU A 84 0.86 21.03 0.14
C GLU A 84 1.55 21.95 -0.88
N ASN A 85 1.40 21.70 -2.17
CA ASN A 85 2.16 22.37 -3.23
C ASN A 85 1.65 23.79 -3.61
N ASP A 86 0.69 24.39 -2.88
CA ASP A 86 0.06 25.63 -3.34
C ASP A 86 0.98 26.86 -3.32
N ASP A 87 2.03 26.85 -2.49
CA ASP A 87 3.04 27.90 -2.40
C ASP A 87 4.35 27.60 -3.15
N ALA A 88 4.39 26.52 -3.93
CA ALA A 88 5.55 26.10 -4.72
C ALA A 88 5.79 26.99 -5.96
N VAL A 89 6.86 26.69 -6.72
CA VAL A 89 7.10 27.31 -8.04
C VAL A 89 5.91 27.11 -8.98
N GLN A 90 5.73 28.03 -9.93
CA GLN A 90 4.52 28.14 -10.75
C GLN A 90 4.11 26.78 -11.37
N GLU A 91 5.04 26.07 -12.00
CA GLU A 91 4.77 24.80 -12.67
C GLU A 91 4.32 23.67 -11.72
N VAL A 92 4.62 23.77 -10.42
CA VAL A 92 4.20 22.81 -9.38
C VAL A 92 2.90 23.27 -8.72
N SER A 93 2.79 24.56 -8.39
CA SER A 93 1.58 25.14 -7.79
C SER A 93 0.36 25.04 -8.71
N ASP A 94 0.55 25.09 -10.03
CA ASP A 94 -0.49 24.85 -11.04
C ASP A 94 -1.15 23.47 -10.90
N GLY A 95 -0.42 22.47 -10.38
CA GLY A 95 -0.91 21.12 -10.11
C GLY A 95 -1.36 20.88 -8.67
N SER A 96 -1.34 21.91 -7.80
CA SER A 96 -1.78 21.75 -6.41
C SER A 96 -3.28 21.44 -6.36
N SER A 97 -3.69 20.78 -5.28
CA SER A 97 -5.09 20.44 -5.05
C SER A 97 -5.94 21.72 -5.05
N LYS A 98 -5.45 22.84 -4.55
CA LYS A 98 -6.20 24.12 -4.48
C LYS A 98 -6.45 24.77 -5.84
N THR A 99 -5.52 24.67 -6.78
CA THR A 99 -5.57 25.35 -8.09
C THR A 99 -6.19 24.48 -9.19
N SER A 100 -5.96 23.17 -9.13
CA SER A 100 -6.35 22.21 -10.17
C SER A 100 -7.51 21.29 -9.80
N ASP A 101 -8.07 21.46 -8.60
CA ASP A 101 -9.04 20.53 -8.00
C ASP A 101 -8.55 19.07 -7.99
N TRP A 102 -7.23 18.88 -7.85
CA TRP A 102 -6.63 17.56 -7.86
C TRP A 102 -7.18 16.68 -6.73
N VAL A 103 -7.47 15.43 -7.09
CA VAL A 103 -7.88 14.37 -6.18
C VAL A 103 -7.06 13.10 -6.44
N PRO A 104 -6.68 12.36 -5.39
CA PRO A 104 -5.91 11.12 -5.55
C PRO A 104 -6.72 10.04 -6.27
N THR A 105 -6.06 9.44 -7.26
CA THR A 105 -6.55 8.33 -8.08
C THR A 105 -6.04 7.00 -7.53
N LEU A 106 -6.56 5.88 -8.05
CA LEU A 106 -6.09 4.54 -7.66
C LEU A 106 -4.56 4.38 -7.85
N MET A 107 -3.99 5.01 -8.88
CA MET A 107 -2.54 4.91 -9.14
C MET A 107 -1.71 5.56 -8.04
N ASP A 108 -2.19 6.65 -7.44
CA ASP A 108 -1.51 7.31 -6.33
C ASP A 108 -1.44 6.37 -5.12
N TYR A 109 -2.52 5.64 -4.80
CA TYR A 109 -2.52 4.68 -3.70
C TYR A 109 -1.72 3.40 -3.99
N LEU A 110 -1.69 2.93 -5.23
CA LEU A 110 -0.81 1.82 -5.64
C LEU A 110 0.66 2.22 -5.47
N TYR A 111 1.01 3.45 -5.85
CA TYR A 111 2.35 3.99 -5.63
C TYR A 111 2.68 4.10 -4.13
N VAL A 112 1.76 4.57 -3.29
CA VAL A 112 1.90 4.56 -1.82
C VAL A 112 2.15 3.14 -1.29
N SER A 113 1.43 2.14 -1.79
CA SER A 113 1.58 0.75 -1.37
C SER A 113 2.92 0.13 -1.83
N VAL A 114 3.35 0.40 -3.07
CA VAL A 114 4.70 0.01 -3.55
C VAL A 114 5.78 0.59 -2.64
N THR A 115 5.69 1.87 -2.33
CA THR A 115 6.73 2.57 -1.56
C THR A 115 6.71 2.18 -0.08
N ASN A 116 5.52 1.96 0.50
CA ASN A 116 5.38 1.48 1.89
C ASN A 116 5.81 0.01 2.07
N SER A 117 5.57 -0.83 1.06
CA SER A 117 6.01 -2.25 1.08
C SER A 117 7.51 -2.41 0.85
N THR A 118 8.13 -1.55 0.05
CA THR A 118 9.59 -1.61 -0.22
C THR A 118 10.43 -0.86 0.79
N ALA A 119 9.80 0.00 1.62
CA ALA A 119 10.47 0.94 2.53
C ALA A 119 11.42 1.93 1.83
N PHE A 120 11.33 2.05 0.50
CA PHE A 120 12.02 3.04 -0.32
C PHE A 120 10.97 4.00 -0.87
N SER A 121 10.83 5.17 -0.25
CA SER A 121 9.89 6.22 -0.69
C SER A 121 10.53 7.60 -0.61
N PRO A 122 10.09 8.56 -1.45
CA PRO A 122 10.45 9.97 -1.29
C PRO A 122 9.74 10.68 -0.11
N THR A 123 9.08 9.97 0.82
CA THR A 123 8.32 10.57 1.94
C THR A 123 7.29 11.61 1.48
N ASP A 124 6.63 11.34 0.35
CA ASP A 124 5.68 12.25 -0.29
C ASP A 124 4.22 12.07 0.17
N THR A 125 3.92 10.97 0.87
CA THR A 125 2.58 10.68 1.38
C THR A 125 2.60 10.35 2.88
N MET A 126 1.91 11.16 3.68
CA MET A 126 1.86 10.98 5.14
C MET A 126 0.51 10.40 5.60
N PRO A 127 0.48 9.33 6.42
CA PRO A 127 -0.76 8.84 7.02
C PRO A 127 -1.21 9.78 8.17
N LEU A 128 -2.38 10.38 8.01
CA LEU A 128 -2.95 11.32 8.97
C LEU A 128 -3.78 10.60 10.05
N SER A 129 -4.57 9.61 9.65
CA SER A 129 -5.49 8.93 10.57
C SER A 129 -4.87 7.70 11.24
N SER A 130 -5.36 7.34 12.44
CA SER A 130 -4.93 6.13 13.15
C SER A 130 -5.17 4.85 12.34
N ARG A 131 -6.19 4.85 11.47
CA ARG A 131 -6.54 3.70 10.63
C ARG A 131 -5.54 3.54 9.48
N ALA A 132 -5.16 4.65 8.84
CA ALA A 132 -4.12 4.65 7.82
C ALA A 132 -2.77 4.21 8.41
N LYS A 133 -2.38 4.76 9.57
CA LYS A 133 -1.15 4.36 10.29
C LYS A 133 -1.12 2.87 10.60
N PHE A 134 -2.24 2.31 11.06
CA PHE A 134 -2.36 0.88 11.32
C PHE A 134 -2.21 0.05 10.06
N LEU A 135 -2.96 0.34 8.99
CA LEU A 135 -2.86 -0.39 7.72
C LEU A 135 -1.45 -0.33 7.12
N MET A 136 -0.83 0.86 7.10
CA MET A 136 0.56 1.00 6.63
C MET A 136 1.53 0.16 7.46
N SER A 137 1.36 0.13 8.78
CA SER A 137 2.19 -0.70 9.66
C SER A 137 2.03 -2.20 9.34
N VAL A 138 0.80 -2.66 9.10
CA VAL A 138 0.54 -4.06 8.74
C VAL A 138 1.20 -4.40 7.40
N GLU A 139 1.05 -3.53 6.39
CA GLU A 139 1.68 -3.75 5.08
C GLU A 139 3.20 -3.81 5.19
N SER A 140 3.84 -2.86 5.88
CA SER A 140 5.29 -2.83 6.01
C SER A 140 5.83 -4.06 6.75
N VAL A 141 5.14 -4.52 7.81
CA VAL A 141 5.53 -5.74 8.54
C VAL A 141 5.36 -6.97 7.64
N ALA A 142 4.25 -7.09 6.91
CA ALA A 142 4.01 -8.21 6.00
C ALA A 142 5.05 -8.25 4.87
N ALA A 143 5.39 -7.09 4.29
CA ALA A 143 6.39 -6.97 3.24
C ALA A 143 7.81 -7.28 3.76
N LEU A 144 8.14 -6.85 4.98
CA LEU A 144 9.40 -7.18 5.64
C LEU A 144 9.53 -8.69 5.89
N LEU A 145 8.50 -9.32 6.45
CA LEU A 145 8.47 -10.77 6.69
C LEU A 145 8.62 -11.55 5.39
N THR A 146 7.89 -11.14 4.35
CA THR A 146 8.00 -11.75 3.01
C THR A 146 9.43 -11.64 2.49
N SER A 147 10.02 -10.45 2.54
CA SER A 147 11.39 -10.21 2.06
C SER A 147 12.43 -11.06 2.82
N LEU A 148 12.34 -11.11 4.16
CA LEU A 148 13.24 -11.90 5.00
C LEU A 148 13.13 -13.40 4.71
N LEU A 149 11.92 -13.92 4.54
CA LEU A 149 11.69 -15.33 4.23
C LEU A 149 12.27 -15.71 2.87
N VAL A 150 12.10 -14.84 1.87
CA VAL A 150 12.64 -15.05 0.52
C VAL A 150 14.16 -15.07 0.53
N ILE A 151 14.79 -14.13 1.25
CA ILE A 151 16.24 -14.10 1.44
C ILE A 151 16.72 -15.38 2.16
N ALA A 152 16.07 -15.77 3.24
CA ALA A 152 16.44 -16.96 4.01
C ALA A 152 16.37 -18.23 3.16
N ARG A 153 15.32 -18.37 2.34
CA ARG A 153 15.17 -19.50 1.41
C ARG A 153 16.19 -19.46 0.28
N ALA A 154 16.46 -18.29 -0.31
CA ALA A 154 17.48 -18.15 -1.35
C ALA A 154 18.87 -18.58 -0.84
N VAL A 155 19.24 -18.21 0.39
CA VAL A 155 20.50 -18.65 1.02
C VAL A 155 20.53 -20.15 1.30
N SER A 156 19.39 -20.74 1.69
CA SER A 156 19.26 -22.18 1.95
C SER A 156 19.34 -23.05 0.70
N ILE A 157 19.06 -22.51 -0.49
CA ILE A 157 19.19 -23.26 -1.77
C ILE A 157 20.65 -23.28 -2.26
N LEU A 158 21.45 -22.31 -1.82
CA LEU A 158 22.87 -22.17 -2.20
C LEU A 158 23.83 -23.04 -1.36
N HIS A 159 23.36 -23.65 -0.27
CA HIS A 159 24.12 -24.51 0.63
C HIS A 159 23.52 -25.91 0.69
#